data_AF-M0JK51-F1
#
_entry.id   AF-M0JK51-F1
#
_cell.length_a   1.000
_cell.length_b   1.000
_cell.length_c   1.000
_cell.angle_alpha   90.00
_cell.angle_beta   90.00
_cell.angle_gamma   90.00
#
_symmetry.space_group_name_H-M   'P 1'
#
loop_
_entity.id
_entity.type
_entity.pdbx_description
1 polymer ?
#
loop_
_entity_poly.entity_id
_entity_poly.type
_entity_poly.pdbx_seq_one_letter_code
_entity_poly.pdbx_strand_id
1 'polypeptide(L)'
;MVEIGVEEIEDIALGATILGTGGGGDPHVGKLVAKQAIEEFGPVELLDPDELDADDFVVPTAQMGAPTVSVEKLPSGREAVASLDRIERELGETADATMPIECGGINSTFPFAVAARRGLPV
;
A
#
# COMPACT_ATOMS: atom_id res chain seq x y z
N MET A 1 -0.67 11.56 -15.10
CA MET A 1 -0.31 10.17 -14.81
C MET A 1 1.11 10.12 -14.30
N VAL A 2 1.24 10.06 -12.98
CA VAL A 2 2.50 9.81 -12.27
C VAL A 2 2.53 8.31 -11.97
N GLU A 3 3.63 7.65 -12.28
CA GLU A 3 3.81 6.22 -11.99
C GLU A 3 4.83 6.05 -10.87
N ILE A 4 4.52 5.16 -9.94
CA ILE A 4 5.37 4.81 -8.80
C ILE A 4 6.00 3.45 -9.10
N GLY A 5 7.30 3.49 -9.42
CA GLY A 5 8.14 2.34 -9.66
C GLY A 5 8.99 1.97 -8.45
N VAL A 6 9.98 1.12 -8.70
CA VAL A 6 10.88 0.56 -7.68
C VAL A 6 11.74 1.64 -7.00
N GLU A 7 12.15 2.66 -7.76
CA GLU A 7 12.98 3.76 -7.27
C GLU A 7 12.12 4.75 -6.45
N GLU A 8 10.93 5.10 -6.91
CA GLU A 8 10.01 5.98 -6.20
C GLU A 8 9.59 5.39 -4.85
N ILE A 9 9.42 4.07 -4.75
CA ILE A 9 9.18 3.39 -3.48
C ILE A 9 10.35 3.55 -2.50
N GLU A 10 11.60 3.66 -2.96
CA GLU A 10 12.73 3.95 -2.07
C GLU A 10 12.61 5.34 -1.46
N ASP A 11 12.30 6.33 -2.29
CA ASP A 11 12.16 7.73 -1.88
C ASP A 11 10.95 7.93 -0.96
N ILE A 12 9.82 7.31 -1.30
CA ILE A 12 8.61 7.32 -0.46
C ILE A 12 8.89 6.69 0.90
N ALA A 13 9.54 5.52 0.94
CA ALA A 13 9.84 4.86 2.21
C ALA A 13 10.73 5.74 3.10
N LEU A 14 11.75 6.40 2.52
CA LEU A 14 12.62 7.30 3.25
C LEU A 14 11.87 8.54 3.76
N GLY A 15 11.14 9.23 2.88
CA GLY A 15 10.38 10.42 3.23
C GLY A 15 9.30 10.13 4.29
N ALA A 16 8.51 9.07 4.09
CA ALA A 16 7.47 8.67 5.02
C ALA A 16 8.04 8.23 6.38
N THR A 17 9.23 7.64 6.44
CA THR A 17 9.90 7.34 7.71
C THR A 17 10.21 8.61 8.50
N ILE A 18 10.67 9.67 7.82
CA ILE A 18 10.93 10.96 8.47
C ILE A 18 9.62 11.61 8.92
N LEU A 19 8.61 11.64 8.05
CA LEU A 19 7.32 12.28 8.32
C LEU A 19 6.47 11.52 9.34
N GLY A 20 6.68 10.21 9.49
CA GLY A 20 5.93 9.36 10.41
C GLY A 20 6.31 9.48 11.88
N THR A 21 7.29 10.31 12.23
CA THR A 21 7.69 10.61 13.63
C THR A 21 8.05 9.38 14.48
N GLY A 22 8.48 8.28 13.83
CA GLY A 22 8.81 7.01 14.47
C GLY A 22 7.66 5.99 14.53
N GLY A 23 6.49 6.31 13.97
CA GLY A 23 5.33 5.42 13.83
C GLY A 23 5.25 4.68 12.50
N GLY A 24 4.16 3.95 12.30
CA GLY A 24 3.82 3.26 11.04
C GLY A 24 4.53 1.93 10.77
N GLY A 25 5.31 1.42 11.73
CA GLY A 25 5.96 0.11 11.66
C GLY A 25 7.30 0.12 10.93
N ASP A 26 7.74 -1.04 10.44
CA ASP A 26 9.07 -1.22 9.85
C ASP A 26 9.10 -0.76 8.37
N PRO A 27 9.86 0.30 8.02
CA PRO A 27 9.93 0.79 6.65
C PRO A 27 10.70 -0.14 5.71
N HIS A 28 11.63 -0.95 6.22
CA HIS A 28 12.44 -1.85 5.41
C HIS A 28 11.60 -3.01 4.87
N VAL A 29 10.82 -3.66 5.74
CA VAL A 29 9.94 -4.77 5.33
C VAL A 29 8.89 -4.28 4.34
N GLY A 30 8.23 -3.16 4.63
CA GLY A 30 7.23 -2.59 3.74
C GLY A 30 7.78 -2.26 2.36
N LYS A 31 8.95 -1.61 2.31
CA LYS A 31 9.65 -1.29 1.05
C LYS A 31 9.93 -2.54 0.22
N LEU A 32 10.47 -3.60 0.83
CA LEU A 32 10.80 -4.83 0.10
C LEU A 32 9.56 -5.49 -0.53
N VAL A 33 8.46 -5.55 0.21
CA VAL A 33 7.21 -6.17 -0.27
C VAL A 33 6.60 -5.36 -1.42
N ALA A 34 6.65 -4.03 -1.34
CA ALA A 34 6.17 -3.14 -2.39
C ALA A 34 7.02 -3.24 -3.66
N LYS A 35 8.36 -3.18 -3.52
CA LYS A 35 9.28 -3.32 -4.66
C LYS A 35 9.10 -4.66 -5.38
N GLN A 36 9.03 -5.76 -4.63
CA GLN A 36 8.80 -7.09 -5.23
C GLN A 36 7.48 -7.13 -6.01
N ALA A 37 6.41 -6.56 -5.48
CA ALA A 37 5.13 -6.53 -6.17
C ALA A 37 5.19 -5.69 -7.46
N ILE A 38 5.85 -4.54 -7.42
CA ILE A 38 6.02 -3.68 -8.60
C ILE A 38 6.90 -4.37 -9.66
N GLU A 39 7.95 -5.07 -9.24
CA GLU A 39 8.80 -5.86 -10.17
C GLU A 39 8.01 -6.99 -10.85
N GLU A 40 7.05 -7.60 -10.15
CA GLU A 40 6.26 -8.73 -10.66
C GLU A 40 5.05 -8.29 -11.51
N PHE A 41 4.37 -7.21 -11.11
CA PHE A 41 3.09 -6.81 -11.69
C PHE A 41 3.11 -5.46 -12.44
N GLY A 42 4.20 -4.68 -12.32
CA GLY A 42 4.36 -3.38 -12.95
C GLY A 42 4.23 -2.21 -11.98
N PRO A 43 4.54 -0.98 -12.44
CA PRO A 43 4.40 0.23 -11.65
C PRO A 43 2.94 0.52 -11.28
N VAL A 44 2.75 1.35 -10.26
CA VAL A 44 1.43 1.75 -9.76
C VAL A 44 1.14 3.18 -10.15
N GLU A 45 -0.05 3.44 -10.70
CA GLU A 45 -0.52 4.79 -10.96
C GLU A 45 -0.80 5.53 -9.64
N LEU A 46 -0.26 6.73 -9.49
CA LEU A 46 -0.58 7.64 -8.39
C LEU A 46 -1.56 8.70 -8.90
N LEU A 47 -2.73 8.77 -8.26
CA LEU A 47 -3.76 9.75 -8.58
C LEU A 47 -3.59 11.04 -7.78
N ASP A 48 -3.89 12.17 -8.41
CA ASP A 48 -4.25 13.37 -7.66
C ASP A 48 -5.67 13.19 -7.09
N PRO A 49 -5.96 13.64 -5.85
CA PRO A 49 -7.31 13.58 -5.30
C PRO A 49 -8.38 14.25 -6.18
N ASP A 50 -8.01 15.22 -7.02
CA ASP A 50 -8.93 15.86 -7.98
C ASP A 50 -9.26 14.97 -9.21
N GLU A 51 -8.56 13.85 -9.40
CA GLU A 51 -8.83 12.85 -10.43
C GLU A 51 -9.87 11.80 -9.99
N LEU A 52 -10.24 11.76 -8.70
CA LEU A 52 -11.27 10.87 -8.17
C LEU A 52 -12.68 11.42 -8.40
N ASP A 53 -13.59 10.54 -8.84
CA ASP A 53 -15.01 10.84 -8.91
C ASP A 53 -15.63 10.79 -7.50
N ALA A 54 -16.76 11.51 -7.30
CA ALA A 54 -17.42 11.62 -6.00
C ALA A 54 -17.93 10.29 -5.43
N ASP A 55 -18.16 9.32 -6.31
CA ASP A 55 -18.69 8.00 -5.97
C ASP A 55 -17.60 6.90 -6.01
N ASP A 56 -16.33 7.24 -6.23
CA ASP A 56 -15.23 6.26 -6.27
C ASP A 56 -15.05 5.56 -4.92
N PHE A 57 -14.95 4.24 -4.95
CA PHE A 57 -14.78 3.43 -3.77
C PHE A 57 -13.31 3.21 -3.44
N VAL A 58 -12.75 4.12 -2.63
CA VAL A 58 -11.37 4.04 -2.15
C VAL A 58 -11.27 3.21 -0.87
N VAL A 59 -10.47 2.14 -0.89
CA VAL A 59 -10.25 1.27 0.28
C VAL A 59 -8.83 1.41 0.81
N PRO A 60 -8.62 2.11 1.95
CA PRO A 60 -7.31 2.20 2.57
C PRO A 60 -6.83 0.83 3.05
N THR A 61 -5.55 0.54 2.82
CA THR A 61 -4.95 -0.71 3.28
C THR A 61 -3.84 -0.44 4.29
N ALA A 62 -3.84 -1.16 5.40
CA ALA A 62 -2.84 -0.99 6.45
C ALA A 62 -2.57 -2.29 7.18
N GLN A 63 -1.39 -2.38 7.80
CA GLN A 63 -1.07 -3.38 8.80
C GLN A 63 -1.37 -2.81 10.19
N MET A 64 -2.01 -3.62 11.03
CA MET A 64 -2.29 -3.31 12.43
C MET A 64 -1.79 -4.43 13.33
N GLY A 65 -1.13 -4.09 14.44
CA GLY A 65 -0.62 -5.07 15.40
C GLY A 65 0.71 -4.65 16.00
N ALA A 66 1.36 -5.59 16.70
CA ALA A 66 2.66 -5.37 17.31
C ALA A 66 3.76 -5.34 16.22
N PRO A 67 4.57 -4.25 16.11
CA PRO A 67 5.63 -4.16 15.10
C PRO A 67 6.67 -5.29 15.18
N THR A 68 6.93 -5.81 16.37
CA THR A 68 7.86 -6.93 16.56
C THR A 68 7.42 -8.19 15.83
N VAL A 69 6.11 -8.43 15.70
CA VAL A 69 5.58 -9.60 15.00
C VAL A 69 5.88 -9.52 13.51
N SER A 70 5.81 -8.35 12.89
CA SER A 70 6.12 -8.20 11.46
C SER A 70 7.59 -8.48 11.12
N VAL A 71 8.49 -8.39 12.10
CA VAL A 71 9.91 -8.73 11.93
C VAL A 71 10.15 -10.23 12.07
N GLU A 72 9.43 -10.92 12.95
CA GLU A 72 9.53 -12.37 13.17
C GLU A 72 8.71 -13.19 12.16
N LYS A 73 7.60 -12.63 11.70
CA LYS A 73 6.65 -13.23 10.75
C LYS A 73 6.39 -12.25 9.62
N LEU A 74 7.29 -12.27 8.64
CA LEU A 74 7.18 -11.44 7.45
C LEU A 74 5.83 -11.68 6.75
N PRO A 75 5.18 -10.63 6.25
CA PRO A 75 3.95 -10.77 5.47
C PRO A 75 4.23 -11.58 4.21
N SER A 76 3.31 -12.47 3.83
CA SER A 76 3.39 -13.17 2.55
C SER A 76 3.06 -12.27 1.36
N GLY A 77 2.54 -11.06 1.63
CA GLY A 77 2.12 -10.08 0.63
C GLY A 77 0.71 -10.33 0.10
N ARG A 78 0.01 -11.34 0.61
CA ARG A 78 -1.35 -11.73 0.19
C ARG A 78 -2.42 -11.39 1.21
N GLU A 79 -2.03 -11.09 2.45
CA GLU A 79 -2.94 -10.86 3.57
C GLU A 79 -3.85 -9.65 3.31
N ALA A 80 -3.26 -8.57 2.83
CA ALA A 80 -3.99 -7.36 2.48
C ALA A 80 -4.87 -7.55 1.25
N VAL A 81 -4.38 -8.23 0.22
CA VAL A 81 -5.19 -8.55 -0.98
C VAL A 81 -6.41 -9.38 -0.59
N ALA A 82 -6.23 -10.41 0.25
CA ALA A 82 -7.33 -11.22 0.76
C ALA A 82 -8.32 -10.42 1.62
N SER A 83 -7.82 -9.39 2.33
CA SER A 83 -8.67 -8.48 3.11
C SER A 83 -9.50 -7.57 2.19
N LEU A 84 -8.89 -7.05 1.13
CA LEU A 84 -9.57 -6.26 0.10
C LEU A 84 -10.64 -7.10 -0.63
N ASP A 85 -10.27 -8.29 -1.13
CA ASP A 85 -11.20 -9.25 -1.76
C ASP A 85 -12.43 -9.51 -0.87
N ARG A 86 -12.20 -9.59 0.45
CA ARG A 86 -13.27 -9.83 1.41
C ARG A 86 -14.19 -8.63 1.57
N ILE A 87 -13.63 -7.42 1.70
CA ILE A 87 -14.41 -6.19 1.79
C ILE A 87 -15.26 -6.01 0.54
N GLU A 88 -14.66 -6.17 -0.65
CA GLU A 88 -15.35 -6.03 -1.92
C GLU A 88 -16.53 -7.00 -2.03
N ARG A 89 -16.32 -8.26 -1.62
CA ARG A 89 -17.38 -9.28 -1.62
C ARG A 89 -18.53 -8.96 -0.67
N GLU A 90 -18.22 -8.48 0.54
CA GLU A 90 -19.25 -8.23 1.57
C GLU A 90 -20.06 -6.97 1.25
N LEU A 91 -19.45 -5.98 0.58
CA LEU A 91 -20.11 -4.75 0.17
C LEU A 91 -20.77 -4.86 -1.21
N GLY A 92 -20.33 -5.81 -2.05
CA GLY A 92 -20.83 -5.99 -3.41
C GLY A 92 -20.30 -4.95 -4.40
N GLU A 93 -19.15 -4.35 -4.09
CA GLU A 93 -18.52 -3.24 -4.81
C GLU A 93 -17.01 -3.48 -4.88
N THR A 94 -16.38 -3.19 -6.02
CA THR A 94 -14.92 -3.34 -6.21
C THR A 94 -14.23 -2.03 -5.93
N ALA A 95 -13.04 -2.05 -5.34
CA ALA A 95 -12.31 -0.82 -5.07
C ALA A 95 -11.81 -0.18 -6.37
N ASP A 96 -12.00 1.12 -6.51
CA ASP A 96 -11.49 1.91 -7.64
C ASP A 96 -10.05 2.37 -7.39
N ALA A 97 -9.68 2.58 -6.12
CA ALA A 97 -8.31 2.87 -5.68
C ALA A 97 -8.06 2.29 -4.28
N THR A 98 -6.78 2.14 -3.91
CA THR A 98 -6.38 1.92 -2.51
C THR A 98 -5.50 3.07 -2.04
N MET A 99 -5.26 3.20 -0.73
CA MET A 99 -4.39 4.27 -0.23
C MET A 99 -3.69 3.89 1.07
N PRO A 100 -2.55 4.50 1.39
CA PRO A 100 -2.00 4.51 2.75
C PRO A 100 -2.96 5.13 3.74
N ILE A 101 -3.03 4.57 4.96
CA ILE A 101 -3.79 5.18 6.06
C ILE A 101 -3.00 6.27 6.80
N GLU A 102 -1.67 6.28 6.64
CA GLU A 102 -0.77 7.21 7.31
C GLU A 102 0.57 7.32 6.57
N CYS A 103 1.29 8.42 6.83
CA CYS A 103 2.69 8.54 6.45
C CYS A 103 3.54 7.87 7.53
N GLY A 104 4.03 6.65 7.30
CA GLY A 104 4.94 5.99 8.23
C GLY A 104 5.20 4.51 7.92
N GLY A 105 6.45 4.11 8.05
CA GLY A 105 6.89 2.72 8.08
C GLY A 105 6.32 1.83 6.97
N ILE A 106 5.80 0.67 7.36
CA ILE A 106 5.17 -0.28 6.43
C ILE A 106 3.86 0.27 5.86
N ASN A 107 3.10 1.03 6.64
CA ASN A 107 1.79 1.53 6.23
C ASN A 107 1.85 2.55 5.10
N SER A 108 2.99 3.23 4.91
CA SER A 108 3.22 4.10 3.75
C SER A 108 3.53 3.36 2.45
N THR A 109 4.03 2.12 2.49
CA THR A 109 4.49 1.41 1.28
C THR A 109 3.66 0.17 0.94
N PHE A 110 3.08 -0.48 1.94
CA PHE A 110 2.32 -1.71 1.75
C PHE A 110 1.10 -1.58 0.82
N PRO A 111 0.35 -0.46 0.78
CA PRO A 111 -0.73 -0.26 -0.18
C PRO A 111 -0.27 -0.37 -1.64
N PHE A 112 0.93 0.10 -1.99
CA PHE A 112 1.49 -0.06 -3.33
C PHE A 112 1.68 -1.53 -3.71
N ALA A 113 1.96 -2.39 -2.73
CA ALA A 113 2.06 -3.82 -2.95
C ALA A 113 0.70 -4.47 -3.23
N VAL A 114 -0.39 -3.91 -2.68
CA VAL A 114 -1.77 -4.35 -2.95
C VAL A 114 -2.20 -3.84 -4.32
N ALA A 115 -1.96 -2.55 -4.57
CA ALA A 115 -2.25 -1.85 -5.81
C ALA A 115 -1.62 -2.55 -7.02
N ALA A 116 -0.31 -2.82 -6.97
CA ALA A 116 0.40 -3.52 -8.04
C ALA A 116 -0.21 -4.91 -8.32
N ARG A 117 -0.52 -5.68 -7.28
CA ARG A 117 -1.11 -7.03 -7.42
C ARG A 117 -2.53 -7.03 -7.98
N ARG A 118 -3.29 -5.96 -7.72
CA ARG A 118 -4.70 -5.84 -8.12
C ARG A 118 -4.91 -4.99 -9.36
N GLY A 119 -3.87 -4.31 -9.85
CA GLY A 119 -3.98 -3.35 -10.94
C GLY A 119 -4.82 -2.12 -10.55
N LEU A 120 -4.71 -1.69 -9.29
CA LEU A 120 -5.40 -0.50 -8.79
C LEU A 120 -4.44 0.70 -8.73
N PRO A 121 -4.94 1.92 -8.90
CA PRO A 121 -4.22 3.12 -8.53
C PRO A 121 -4.11 3.31 -7.01
N VAL A 122 -3.20 4.20 -6.61
CA VAL A 122 -3.00 4.68 -5.23
C VAL A 122 -3.26 6.16 -5.10
#